data_AF-A0A961P8J1-F1
#
_entry.id   AF-A0A961P8J1-F1
#
_cell.length_a   1.000
_cell.length_b   1.000
_cell.length_c   1.000
_cell.angle_alpha   90.00
_cell.angle_beta   90.00
_cell.angle_gamma   90.00
#
_symmetry.space_group_name_H-M   'P 1'
#
loop_
_entity.id
_entity.type
_entity.pdbx_description
1 polymer ?
#
loop_
_entity_poly.entity_id
_entity_poly.type
_entity_poly.pdbx_seq_one_letter_code
_entity_poly.pdbx_strand_id
1 'polypeptide(L)'
;MFKGSMPALVTPFRNGALDLDALEHLVEWHIEQGSTGLVPVGTTGESPTLSHDEHETVVETVVKAAVGRVPVIAGAGSNNTTEAIRFMKFAKKVGAQGALVVTPYYNKPTQRGLIAHFTAVHNAADLPIIIYNIPPRSVIDM
;
A
#
# COMPACT_ATOMS: atom_id res chain seq x y z
N MET A 1 -4.62 15.44 5.09
CA MET A 1 -3.53 14.78 5.85
C MET A 1 -4.16 13.72 6.74
N PHE A 2 -3.76 12.46 6.60
CA PHE A 2 -4.31 11.33 7.39
C PHE A 2 -3.88 11.43 8.86
N LYS A 3 -4.75 11.03 9.79
CA LYS A 3 -4.51 11.15 11.24
C LYS A 3 -5.21 10.01 11.98
N GLY A 4 -4.63 9.57 13.09
CA GLY A 4 -5.20 8.54 13.98
C GLY A 4 -4.54 7.16 13.80
N SER A 5 -5.27 6.11 14.17
CA SER A 5 -4.82 4.72 14.03
C SER A 5 -5.14 4.19 12.63
N MET A 6 -4.11 3.73 11.93
CA MET A 6 -4.22 3.15 10.58
C MET A 6 -3.51 1.81 10.55
N PRO A 7 -4.20 0.69 10.87
CA PRO A 7 -3.59 -0.63 10.88
C PRO A 7 -3.03 -1.00 9.50
N ALA A 8 -1.81 -1.53 9.51
CA ALA A 8 -1.26 -2.29 8.39
C ALA A 8 -1.95 -3.67 8.38
N LEU A 9 -2.85 -3.86 7.42
CA LEU A 9 -3.64 -5.07 7.32
C LEU A 9 -2.75 -6.26 6.92
N VAL A 10 -3.04 -7.42 7.50
CA VAL A 10 -2.60 -8.71 6.96
C VAL A 10 -3.38 -9.00 5.67
N THR A 11 -2.85 -9.89 4.83
CA THR A 11 -3.56 -10.41 3.64
C THR A 11 -3.95 -11.85 3.93
N PRO A 12 -5.23 -12.15 4.24
CA PRO A 12 -5.66 -13.50 4.56
C PRO A 12 -5.53 -14.45 3.36
N PHE A 13 -5.05 -15.67 3.64
CA PHE A 13 -4.98 -16.77 2.68
C PHE A 13 -5.69 -18.00 3.21
N ARG A 14 -6.31 -18.75 2.30
CA ARG A 14 -6.90 -20.06 2.56
C ARG A 14 -6.49 -21.01 1.46
N ASN A 15 -5.83 -22.12 1.82
CA ASN A 15 -5.33 -23.12 0.87
C ASN A 15 -4.42 -22.53 -0.24
N GLY A 16 -3.62 -21.51 0.09
CA GLY A 16 -2.69 -20.89 -0.84
C GLY A 16 -3.30 -19.89 -1.83
N ALA A 17 -4.59 -19.54 -1.67
CA ALA A 17 -5.25 -18.50 -2.44
C ALA A 17 -5.77 -17.39 -1.51
N LEU A 18 -6.00 -16.19 -2.05
CA LEU A 18 -6.57 -15.07 -1.31
C LEU A 18 -7.92 -15.45 -0.69
N ASP A 19 -8.07 -15.14 0.60
CA ASP A 19 -9.32 -15.29 1.33
C ASP A 19 -10.01 -13.92 1.44
N LEU A 20 -10.74 -13.56 0.38
CA LEU A 20 -11.37 -12.23 0.26
C LEU A 20 -12.50 -12.04 1.27
N ASP A 21 -13.28 -13.08 1.58
CA ASP A 21 -14.33 -13.00 2.60
C ASP A 21 -13.75 -12.66 3.97
N ALA A 22 -12.63 -13.30 4.34
CA ALA A 22 -11.93 -12.99 5.58
C ALA A 22 -11.32 -11.58 5.56
N LEU A 23 -10.79 -11.13 4.42
CA LEU A 23 -10.27 -9.78 4.27
C LEU A 23 -11.37 -8.72 4.46
N GLU A 24 -12.54 -8.90 3.83
CA GLU A 24 -13.69 -8.02 3.99
C GLU A 24 -14.15 -7.98 5.45
N HIS A 25 -14.26 -9.14 6.11
CA HIS A 25 -14.61 -9.20 7.52
C HIS A 25 -13.60 -8.44 8.42
N LEU A 26 -12.30 -8.56 8.15
CA LEU A 26 -11.27 -7.81 8.88
C LEU A 26 -11.38 -6.30 8.65
N VAL A 27 -11.71 -5.87 7.43
CA VAL A 27 -11.95 -4.45 7.12
C VAL A 27 -13.12 -3.91 7.94
N GLU A 28 -14.25 -4.61 7.95
CA GLU A 28 -15.42 -4.23 8.76
C GLU A 28 -15.05 -4.14 10.24
N TRP A 29 -14.40 -5.18 10.78
CA TRP A 29 -14.02 -5.21 12.18
C TRP A 29 -13.12 -4.04 12.56
N HIS A 30 -12.09 -3.73 11.76
CA HIS A 30 -11.21 -2.59 12.04
C HIS A 30 -11.94 -1.25 12.04
N ILE A 31 -12.90 -1.06 11.13
CA ILE A 31 -13.73 0.15 11.06
C ILE A 31 -14.65 0.23 12.28
N GLU A 32 -15.33 -0.87 12.64
CA GLU A 32 -16.20 -0.96 13.82
C GLU A 32 -15.45 -0.70 15.13
N GLN A 33 -14.19 -1.14 15.24
CA GLN A 33 -13.33 -0.87 16.39
C GLN A 33 -12.71 0.54 16.39
N GLY A 34 -13.07 1.41 15.44
CA GLY A 34 -12.68 2.81 15.44
C GLY A 34 -11.33 3.11 14.79
N SER A 35 -10.81 2.23 13.93
CA SER A 35 -9.65 2.57 13.09
C SER A 35 -10.00 3.72 12.16
N THR A 36 -9.07 4.66 11.97
CA THR A 36 -9.30 5.91 11.22
C THR A 36 -8.81 5.87 9.78
N GLY A 37 -8.30 4.72 9.34
CA GLY A 37 -7.83 4.45 7.98
C GLY A 37 -7.27 3.04 7.92
N LEU A 38 -6.98 2.55 6.71
CA LEU A 38 -6.51 1.18 6.49
C LEU A 38 -5.33 1.17 5.53
N VAL A 39 -4.34 0.33 5.79
CA VAL A 39 -3.15 0.18 4.95
C VAL A 39 -3.03 -1.27 4.45
N PRO A 40 -3.67 -1.63 3.32
CA PRO A 40 -3.49 -2.93 2.70
C PRO A 40 -2.13 -3.05 2.01
N VAL A 41 -1.71 -4.29 1.73
CA VAL A 41 -0.54 -4.65 0.91
C VAL A 41 0.77 -3.93 1.30
N GLY A 42 0.96 -3.68 2.61
CA GLY A 42 2.25 -3.31 3.16
C GLY A 42 3.17 -4.52 3.37
N THR A 43 4.18 -4.38 4.23
CA THR A 43 4.99 -5.53 4.67
C THR A 43 4.15 -6.53 5.47
N THR A 44 3.26 -6.06 6.34
CA THR A 44 2.35 -6.88 7.15
C THR A 44 1.37 -7.69 6.29
N GLY A 45 0.98 -7.16 5.13
CA GLY A 45 0.15 -7.83 4.14
C GLY A 45 0.94 -8.68 3.15
N GLU A 46 2.21 -9.00 3.44
CA GLU A 46 3.04 -9.91 2.66
C GLU A 46 3.19 -9.51 1.18
N SER A 47 3.22 -8.21 0.88
CA SER A 47 3.37 -7.69 -0.50
C SER A 47 4.46 -8.35 -1.37
N PRO A 48 5.64 -8.77 -0.85
CA PRO A 48 6.66 -9.42 -1.69
C PRO A 48 6.25 -10.80 -2.25
N THR A 49 5.25 -11.46 -1.66
CA THR A 49 4.79 -12.80 -2.07
C THR A 49 3.45 -12.80 -2.78
N LEU A 50 2.86 -11.63 -2.99
CA LEU A 50 1.69 -11.47 -3.86
C LEU A 50 2.15 -11.37 -5.31
N SER A 51 1.42 -12.02 -6.22
CA SER A 51 1.45 -11.62 -7.63
C SER A 51 0.92 -10.19 -7.79
N HIS A 52 1.23 -9.53 -8.92
CA HIS A 52 0.69 -8.20 -9.19
C HIS A 52 -0.85 -8.20 -9.20
N ASP A 53 -1.48 -9.26 -9.71
CA ASP A 53 -2.93 -9.36 -9.80
C ASP A 53 -3.55 -9.56 -8.41
N GLU A 54 -2.92 -10.35 -7.54
CA GLU A 54 -3.35 -10.48 -6.14
C GLU A 54 -3.18 -9.17 -5.37
N HIS A 55 -2.06 -8.47 -5.55
CA HIS A 55 -1.84 -7.16 -4.94
C HIS A 55 -2.93 -6.16 -5.36
N GLU A 56 -3.23 -6.08 -6.66
CA GLU A 56 -4.29 -5.24 -7.19
C GLU A 56 -5.67 -5.66 -6.64
N THR A 57 -5.96 -6.96 -6.58
CA THR A 57 -7.21 -7.50 -6.02
C THR A 57 -7.39 -7.12 -4.55
N VAL A 58 -6.37 -7.29 -3.70
CA VAL A 58 -6.43 -6.95 -2.28
C VAL A 58 -6.71 -5.47 -2.08
N VAL A 59 -6.02 -4.59 -2.81
CA VAL A 59 -6.26 -3.13 -2.72
C VAL A 59 -7.70 -2.81 -3.11
N GLU A 60 -8.18 -3.36 -4.23
CA GLU A 60 -9.53 -3.12 -4.71
C GLU A 60 -10.59 -3.62 -3.71
N THR A 61 -10.41 -4.82 -3.14
CA THR A 61 -11.29 -5.39 -2.12
C THR A 61 -11.35 -4.50 -0.89
N VAL A 62 -10.21 -4.04 -0.36
CA VAL A 62 -10.19 -3.16 0.83
C VAL A 62 -10.85 -1.81 0.54
N VAL A 63 -10.62 -1.22 -0.64
CA VAL A 63 -11.27 0.05 -1.02
C VAL A 63 -12.78 -0.11 -1.14
N LYS A 64 -13.24 -1.19 -1.79
CA LYS A 64 -14.67 -1.50 -1.92
C LYS A 64 -15.31 -1.77 -0.56
N ALA A 65 -14.69 -2.59 0.27
CA ALA A 65 -15.19 -2.91 1.61
C ALA A 65 -15.21 -1.67 2.51
N ALA A 66 -14.24 -0.76 2.44
CA ALA A 66 -14.28 0.46 3.23
C ALA A 66 -15.48 1.37 2.89
N VAL A 67 -16.00 1.34 1.66
CA VAL A 67 -17.11 2.18 1.16
C VAL A 67 -16.94 3.66 1.52
N GLY A 68 -15.69 4.16 1.53
CA GLY A 68 -15.35 5.53 1.89
C GLY A 68 -15.56 5.92 3.36
N ARG A 69 -15.91 4.99 4.26
CA ARG A 69 -16.08 5.26 5.70
C ARG A 69 -14.79 5.70 6.38
N VAL A 70 -13.66 5.16 5.91
CA VAL A 70 -12.31 5.54 6.31
C VAL A 70 -11.40 5.59 5.07
N PRO A 71 -10.34 6.41 5.06
CA PRO A 71 -9.37 6.43 3.98
C PRO A 71 -8.60 5.11 3.87
N VAL A 72 -8.37 4.67 2.64
CA VAL A 72 -7.46 3.56 2.32
C VAL A 72 -6.16 4.12 1.76
N ILE A 73 -5.05 3.72 2.36
CA ILE A 73 -3.69 4.09 1.96
C ILE A 73 -3.06 2.83 1.38
N ALA A 74 -3.09 2.68 0.06
CA ALA A 74 -2.60 1.46 -0.59
C ALA A 74 -1.08 1.35 -0.51
N GLY A 75 -0.54 0.17 -0.21
CA GLY A 75 0.87 -0.11 -0.50
C GLY A 75 1.13 0.04 -2.00
N ALA A 76 2.07 0.90 -2.37
CA ALA A 76 2.43 1.14 -3.77
C ALA A 76 3.93 1.41 -3.95
N GLY A 77 4.75 0.89 -3.03
CA GLY A 77 6.20 0.96 -3.10
C GLY A 77 6.81 -0.20 -3.86
N SER A 78 7.93 0.05 -4.52
CA SER A 78 8.78 -0.96 -5.15
C SER A 78 10.19 -0.41 -5.26
N ASN A 79 11.18 -1.29 -5.38
CA ASN A 79 12.53 -0.89 -5.77
C ASN A 79 12.67 -0.57 -7.27
N ASN A 80 11.64 -0.85 -8.06
CA ASN A 80 11.50 -0.51 -9.47
C ASN A 80 10.48 0.65 -9.64
N THR A 81 10.96 1.83 -10.06
CA THR A 81 10.11 3.01 -10.24
C THR A 81 8.95 2.78 -11.20
N THR A 82 9.14 2.01 -12.28
CA THR A 82 8.07 1.72 -13.24
C THR A 82 6.97 0.87 -12.61
N GLU A 83 7.34 -0.07 -11.75
CA GLU A 83 6.39 -0.92 -11.03
C GLU A 83 5.64 -0.13 -9.95
N ALA A 84 6.34 0.70 -9.17
CA ALA A 84 5.69 1.61 -8.22
C ALA A 84 4.67 2.53 -8.92
N ILE A 85 4.97 3.01 -10.13
CA ILE A 85 4.03 3.77 -10.96
C ILE A 85 2.80 2.94 -11.34
N ARG A 86 2.94 1.65 -11.68
CA ARG A 86 1.81 0.75 -11.95
C ARG A 86 0.88 0.68 -10.74
N PHE A 87 1.44 0.38 -9.56
CA PHE A 87 0.66 0.28 -8.32
C PHE A 87 -0.01 1.61 -7.95
N MET A 88 0.70 2.72 -8.10
CA MET A 88 0.18 4.05 -7.81
C MET A 88 -1.01 4.42 -8.72
N LYS A 89 -0.91 4.12 -10.02
CA LYS A 89 -2.01 4.32 -10.97
C LYS A 89 -3.20 3.43 -10.66
N PHE A 90 -2.96 2.16 -10.31
CA PHE A 90 -4.02 1.24 -9.93
C PHE A 90 -4.73 1.71 -8.65
N ALA A 91 -3.98 2.07 -7.61
CA ALA A 91 -4.51 2.61 -6.36
C ALA A 91 -5.44 3.81 -6.60
N LYS A 92 -5.03 4.76 -7.46
CA LYS A 92 -5.88 5.89 -7.87
C LYS A 92 -7.13 5.43 -8.60
N LYS A 93 -6.98 4.51 -9.56
CA LYS A 93 -8.07 3.98 -10.38
C LYS A 93 -9.18 3.36 -9.52
N VAL A 94 -8.82 2.60 -8.48
CA VAL A 94 -9.81 1.93 -7.61
C VAL A 94 -10.33 2.81 -6.49
N GLY A 95 -9.79 4.01 -6.30
CA GLY A 95 -10.31 5.00 -5.36
C GLY A 95 -9.60 5.07 -4.01
N ALA A 96 -8.39 4.51 -3.88
CA ALA A 96 -7.57 4.73 -2.68
C ALA A 96 -7.28 6.23 -2.50
N GLN A 97 -7.30 6.71 -1.26
CA GLN A 97 -7.13 8.13 -0.95
C GLN A 97 -5.66 8.54 -0.77
N GLY A 98 -4.76 7.57 -0.64
CA GLY A 98 -3.31 7.80 -0.58
C GLY A 98 -2.54 6.52 -0.86
N ALA A 99 -1.21 6.65 -0.88
CA ALA A 99 -0.31 5.53 -1.06
C ALA A 99 0.79 5.52 0.02
N LEU A 100 1.10 4.34 0.54
CA LEU A 100 2.29 4.09 1.35
C LEU A 100 3.39 3.59 0.41
N VAL A 101 4.44 4.39 0.24
CA VAL A 101 5.52 4.08 -0.71
C VAL A 101 6.81 3.89 0.08
N VAL A 102 7.26 2.64 0.20
CA VAL A 102 8.54 2.30 0.83
C VAL A 102 9.71 2.79 -0.01
N THR A 103 10.78 3.23 0.64
CA THR A 103 12.05 3.50 -0.04
C THR A 103 12.50 2.27 -0.85
N PRO A 104 13.02 2.43 -2.09
CA PRO A 104 13.56 1.34 -2.89
C PRO A 104 14.52 0.45 -2.10
N TYR A 105 14.07 -0.78 -1.85
CA TYR A 105 14.82 -1.78 -1.11
C TYR A 105 15.83 -2.49 -2.02
N TYR A 106 16.89 -3.06 -1.43
CA TYR A 106 17.93 -3.85 -2.09
C TYR A 106 18.90 -3.07 -2.99
N ASN A 107 18.40 -2.27 -3.94
CA ASN A 107 19.23 -1.62 -4.97
C ASN A 107 19.91 -0.30 -4.55
N LYS A 108 19.65 0.19 -3.33
CA LYS A 108 20.37 1.28 -2.65
C LYS A 108 20.57 2.54 -3.54
N PRO A 109 19.50 3.20 -4.02
CA PRO A 109 19.66 4.41 -4.82
C PRO A 109 20.37 5.53 -4.03
N THR A 110 20.90 6.52 -4.74
CA THR A 110 21.40 7.74 -4.09
C THR A 110 20.23 8.59 -3.55
N GLN A 111 20.50 9.55 -2.67
CA GLN A 111 19.49 10.51 -2.19
C GLN A 111 18.81 11.27 -3.35
N ARG A 112 19.58 11.65 -4.38
CA ARG A 112 19.03 12.22 -5.61
C ARG A 112 18.12 11.23 -6.35
N GLY A 113 18.47 9.94 -6.33
CA GLY A 113 17.65 8.86 -6.87
C GLY A 113 16.33 8.67 -6.11
N LEU A 114 16.33 8.78 -4.78
CA LEU A 114 15.12 8.75 -3.97
C LEU A 114 14.17 9.90 -4.33
N ILE A 115 14.68 11.12 -4.42
CA ILE A 115 13.89 12.30 -4.83
C ILE A 115 13.27 12.07 -6.21
N ALA A 116 14.07 11.60 -7.19
CA ALA A 116 13.58 11.32 -8.53
C ALA A 116 12.52 10.20 -8.55
N HIS A 117 12.71 9.14 -7.77
CA HIS A 117 11.76 8.03 -7.63
C HIS A 117 10.41 8.51 -7.09
N PHE A 118 10.40 9.16 -5.91
CA PHE A 118 9.15 9.62 -5.30
C PHE A 118 8.45 10.69 -6.16
N THR A 119 9.20 11.57 -6.81
CA THR A 119 8.65 12.58 -7.74
C THR A 119 7.95 11.91 -8.91
N ALA A 120 8.58 10.92 -9.53
CA ALA A 120 8.00 10.20 -10.67
C ALA A 120 6.74 9.41 -10.27
N VAL A 121 6.75 8.76 -9.11
CA VAL A 121 5.59 8.04 -8.58
C VAL A 121 4.43 8.99 -8.28
N HIS A 122 4.68 10.13 -7.61
CA HIS A 122 3.64 11.10 -7.31
C HIS A 122 2.98 11.68 -8.57
N ASN A 123 3.80 12.11 -9.53
CA ASN A 123 3.33 12.71 -10.79
C ASN A 123 2.50 11.74 -11.66
N ALA A 124 2.58 10.43 -11.41
CA ALA A 124 1.89 9.45 -12.23
C ALA A 124 0.39 9.31 -11.95
N ALA A 125 -0.08 9.66 -10.75
CA ALA A 125 -1.49 9.49 -10.37
C ALA A 125 -2.05 10.57 -9.42
N ASP A 126 -1.23 11.52 -8.98
CA ASP A 126 -1.63 12.60 -8.06
C ASP A 126 -2.43 12.09 -6.85
N LEU A 127 -1.88 11.06 -6.20
CA LEU A 127 -2.29 10.66 -4.84
C LEU A 127 -1.28 11.21 -3.84
N PRO A 128 -1.74 11.60 -2.63
CA PRO A 128 -0.86 11.84 -1.50
C PRO A 128 0.00 10.61 -1.22
N ILE A 129 1.31 10.82 -1.10
CA ILE A 129 2.27 9.78 -0.72
C ILE A 129 2.63 9.94 0.75
N ILE A 130 2.58 8.84 1.50
CA ILE A 130 3.30 8.66 2.76
C ILE A 130 4.59 7.92 2.42
N ILE A 131 5.73 8.59 2.59
CA ILE A 131 7.03 7.93 2.40
C ILE A 131 7.30 7.04 3.60
N TYR A 132 7.64 5.78 3.34
CA TYR A 132 7.98 4.81 4.37
C TYR A 132 9.48 4.52 4.38
N ASN A 133 10.17 5.13 5.33
CA ASN A 133 11.58 4.88 5.60
C ASN A 133 11.72 3.75 6.65
N ILE A 134 12.37 2.64 6.27
CA ILE A 134 12.61 1.47 7.14
C ILE A 134 13.98 0.83 6.84
N PRO A 135 15.10 1.50 7.21
CA PRO A 135 16.44 1.11 6.80
C PRO A 135 16.83 -0.34 7.08
N PRO A 136 16.43 -0.97 8.21
CA PRO A 136 16.75 -2.38 8.45
C PRO A 136 16.16 -3.35 7.40
N ARG A 137 15.11 -2.96 6.67
CA ARG A 137 14.51 -3.76 5.59
C ARG A 137 14.91 -3.26 4.21
N SER A 138 15.02 -1.94 4.03
CA SER A 138 15.31 -1.33 2.73
C SER A 138 16.79 -1.17 2.42
N VAL A 139 17.66 -1.31 3.43
CA VAL A 139 19.11 -1.07 3.36
C VAL A 139 19.50 0.33 2.86
N ILE A 140 18.60 1.30 3.06
CA ILE A 140 18.77 2.71 2.73
C ILE A 140 17.99 3.58 3.73
N ASP A 141 18.52 4.77 4.03
CA ASP A 141 17.92 5.75 4.95
C ASP A 141 17.56 7.05 4.20
N MET A 142 16.51 7.72 4.65
CA MET A 142 15.98 8.96 4.06
C MET A 142 15.53 9.95 5.14
#